data_AF-A0A7S1RD50-F1
#
_entry.id   AF-A0A7S1RD50-F1
#
_cell.length_a   1.000
_cell.length_b   1.000
_cell.length_c   1.000
_cell.angle_alpha   90.00
_cell.angle_beta   90.00
_cell.angle_gamma   90.00
#
_symmetry.space_group_name_H-M   'P 1'
#
loop_
_entity.id
_entity.type
_entity.pdbx_description
1 polymer ?
#
loop_
_entity_poly.entity_id
_entity_poly.type
_entity_poly.pdbx_seq_one_letter_code
_entity_poly.pdbx_strand_id
1 'polypeptide(L)'
;MATRDLEIRERQGSVVLPAAALSDHAKIDRFINPFMCALVIVNCIMIGIATDIVPDSIGWVWMDLGFVIVYMAEVALKIWLLGARGFLRGREWGWNAFDCVIIGLAVVDLAVSFAFYGQDSESKPPSFIFVRLARITRFGRFVRLFQFKVFNELLVMLNGLVSALRTLAWAFVLLFFPIYTLGLLLTSLVGQASDASPLAKDAFGRLGHSMFMVFRCVTGDCTLANGTPVMPMLTQEFGWVYAVVYVLVLMLVTFGIFNLIMATFVDSALSTARRNESIRMRSRLNDRDREKALTSQLVHKLLKCHRRELPEEERLHLNDFEEVVYTTISKEVFDRAMSDEEAQDLLEELDVPEGDRTGLFDVLDADGGGTLQLDEIIGGIVKLRGDPRRSDVVHVGLVCRILQEQVARIGESIDAHVRGLKDDLEKLGLDRGIPPAGAIVVQRM
;
A
#
# COMPACT_ATOMS: atom_id res chain seq x y z
N MET A 1 -34.96 -8.77 -3.59
CA MET A 1 -33.51 -8.99 -3.34
C MET A 1 -33.01 -8.23 -2.12
N ALA A 2 -33.51 -7.02 -1.81
CA ALA A 2 -33.11 -6.26 -0.62
C ALA A 2 -33.70 -6.73 0.73
N THR A 3 -34.72 -7.60 0.74
CA THR A 3 -35.34 -8.12 1.97
C THR A 3 -34.66 -9.39 2.51
N ARG A 4 -33.80 -10.04 1.72
CA ARG A 4 -33.08 -11.26 2.12
C ARG A 4 -31.75 -10.96 2.83
N ASP A 5 -31.22 -9.75 2.65
CA ASP A 5 -29.97 -9.30 3.29
C ASP A 5 -30.19 -8.81 4.72
N LEU A 6 -31.44 -8.52 5.12
CA LEU A 6 -31.78 -8.16 6.50
C LEU A 6 -31.92 -9.41 7.39
N GLU A 7 -32.46 -10.52 6.89
CA GLU A 7 -32.58 -11.77 7.66
C GLU A 7 -31.24 -12.50 7.87
N ILE A 8 -30.21 -12.23 7.04
CA ILE A 8 -28.88 -12.82 7.23
C ILE A 8 -28.12 -12.13 8.38
N ARG A 9 -28.47 -10.87 8.71
CA ARG A 9 -27.88 -10.14 9.84
C ARG A 9 -28.36 -10.62 11.21
N GLU A 10 -29.51 -11.28 11.29
CA GLU A 10 -30.06 -11.80 12.56
C GLU A 10 -29.58 -13.21 12.95
N ARG A 11 -28.90 -13.94 12.06
CA ARG A 11 -28.41 -15.31 12.34
C ARG A 11 -26.95 -15.42 12.75
N GLN A 12 -26.20 -14.32 12.80
CA GLN A 12 -24.91 -14.31 13.48
C GLN A 12 -25.18 -14.07 14.96
N GLY A 13 -25.17 -15.15 15.74
CA GLY A 13 -25.05 -15.08 17.20
C GLY A 13 -23.75 -14.39 17.56
N SER A 14 -23.74 -13.05 17.52
CA SER A 14 -22.79 -12.24 18.25
C SER A 14 -23.07 -12.52 19.71
N VAL A 15 -22.20 -13.31 20.33
CA VAL A 15 -22.04 -13.27 21.78
C VAL A 15 -21.66 -11.83 22.09
N VAL A 16 -22.66 -11.01 22.43
CA VAL A 16 -22.46 -9.64 22.88
C VAL A 16 -21.80 -9.77 24.25
N LEU A 17 -20.47 -9.82 24.24
CA LEU A 17 -19.68 -9.67 25.46
C LEU A 17 -20.06 -8.32 26.08
N PRO A 18 -20.33 -8.26 27.39
CA PRO A 18 -20.65 -6.99 28.05
C PRO A 18 -19.50 -6.00 27.81
N ALA A 19 -19.83 -4.73 27.56
CA ALA A 19 -18.86 -3.68 27.21
C ALA A 19 -17.69 -3.55 28.22
N ALA A 20 -17.92 -3.92 29.49
CA ALA A 20 -16.89 -4.01 30.52
C ALA A 20 -15.82 -5.09 30.22
N ALA A 21 -16.23 -6.28 29.77
CA ALA A 21 -15.31 -7.36 29.40
C ALA A 21 -14.47 -6.98 28.17
N LEU A 22 -15.07 -6.34 27.15
CA LEU A 22 -14.34 -5.80 26.00
C LEU A 22 -13.28 -4.76 26.40
N SER A 23 -13.57 -3.93 27.41
CA SER A 23 -12.62 -2.94 27.93
C SER A 23 -11.42 -3.60 28.64
N ASP A 24 -11.67 -4.66 29.40
CA ASP A 24 -10.62 -5.33 30.18
C ASP A 24 -9.76 -6.27 29.32
N HIS A 25 -10.34 -6.93 28.31
CA HIS A 25 -9.58 -7.65 27.29
C HIS A 25 -8.61 -6.72 26.54
N ALA A 26 -9.08 -5.55 26.11
CA ALA A 26 -8.24 -4.60 25.38
C ALA A 26 -7.10 -4.01 26.22
N LYS A 27 -7.27 -3.88 27.55
CA LYS A 27 -6.21 -3.44 28.48
C LYS A 27 -5.17 -4.53 28.69
N ILE A 28 -5.60 -5.78 28.85
CA ILE A 28 -4.71 -6.93 29.04
C ILE A 28 -3.85 -7.14 27.78
N ASP A 29 -4.45 -7.12 26.60
CA ASP A 29 -3.72 -7.23 25.33
C ASP A 29 -2.69 -6.11 25.13
N ARG A 30 -3.00 -4.90 25.62
CA ARG A 30 -2.08 -3.76 25.52
C ARG A 30 -0.81 -3.95 26.36
N PHE A 31 -0.88 -4.72 27.44
CA PHE A 31 0.26 -5.00 28.31
C PHE A 31 1.00 -6.29 27.93
N ILE A 32 0.26 -7.35 27.58
CA ILE A 32 0.85 -8.66 27.22
C ILE A 32 1.65 -8.57 25.92
N ASN A 33 1.12 -7.91 24.89
CA ASN A 33 1.77 -7.86 23.58
C ASN A 33 3.20 -7.27 23.59
N PRO A 34 3.49 -6.11 24.21
CA PRO A 34 4.86 -5.59 24.26
C PRO A 34 5.80 -6.48 25.09
N PHE A 35 5.31 -7.09 26.18
CA PHE A 35 6.08 -8.03 26.97
C PHE A 35 6.46 -9.28 26.17
N MET A 36 5.50 -9.88 25.47
CA MET A 36 5.75 -11.04 24.60
C MET A 36 6.69 -10.68 23.45
N CYS A 37 6.58 -9.47 22.88
CA CYS A 37 7.50 -8.98 21.86
C CYS A 37 8.94 -8.92 22.39
N ALA A 38 9.14 -8.34 23.57
CA ALA A 38 10.46 -8.28 24.21
C ALA A 38 11.02 -9.69 24.45
N LEU A 39 10.21 -10.63 24.91
CA LEU A 39 10.61 -12.03 25.10
C LEU A 39 11.03 -12.72 23.80
N VAL A 40 10.32 -12.50 22.69
CA VAL A 40 10.71 -13.06 21.38
C VAL A 40 12.06 -12.47 20.93
N ILE A 41 12.28 -11.17 21.11
CA ILE A 41 13.56 -10.52 20.79
C ILE A 41 14.70 -11.12 21.62
N VAL A 42 14.50 -11.28 22.92
CA VAL A 42 15.48 -11.92 23.80
C VAL A 42 15.74 -13.37 23.36
N ASN A 43 14.71 -14.14 23.01
CA ASN A 43 14.88 -15.50 22.51
C ASN A 43 15.71 -15.53 21.21
N CYS A 44 15.48 -14.59 20.29
CA CYS A 44 16.24 -14.48 19.04
C CYS A 44 17.72 -14.19 19.28
N ILE A 45 18.04 -13.25 20.19
CA ILE A 45 19.42 -12.92 20.57
C ILE A 45 20.09 -14.15 21.21
N MET A 46 19.39 -14.85 22.10
CA MET A 46 19.90 -16.05 22.76
C MET A 46 20.19 -17.18 21.76
N ILE A 47 19.38 -17.38 20.71
CA ILE A 47 19.67 -18.34 19.65
C ILE A 47 20.98 -17.98 18.91
N GLY A 48 21.23 -16.70 18.67
CA GLY A 48 22.49 -16.22 18.09
C GLY A 48 23.68 -16.56 18.97
N ILE A 49 23.64 -16.19 20.25
CA ILE A 49 24.72 -16.45 21.22
C ILE A 49 24.96 -17.96 21.40
N ALA A 50 23.89 -18.77 21.45
CA ALA A 50 23.98 -20.22 21.57
C ALA A 50 24.70 -20.87 20.39
N THR A 51 24.66 -20.24 19.21
CA THR A 51 25.34 -20.75 18.01
C THR A 51 26.86 -20.57 18.10
N ASP A 52 27.34 -19.52 18.77
CA ASP A 52 28.77 -19.17 18.82
C ASP A 52 29.53 -19.73 20.04
N ILE A 53 28.92 -19.75 21.23
CA ILE A 53 29.67 -20.00 22.49
C ILE A 53 29.78 -21.51 22.83
N VAL A 54 28.67 -22.24 22.89
CA VAL A 54 28.64 -23.72 23.11
C VAL A 54 27.32 -24.30 22.54
N PRO A 55 27.33 -24.95 21.36
CA PRO A 55 26.12 -25.36 20.65
C PRO A 55 25.23 -26.41 21.34
N ASP A 56 25.74 -27.13 22.35
CA ASP A 56 25.05 -28.27 22.97
C ASP A 56 25.09 -28.22 24.52
N SER A 57 25.17 -27.02 25.11
CA SER A 57 25.06 -26.88 26.57
C SER A 57 23.64 -27.18 27.06
N ILE A 58 23.54 -27.95 28.16
CA ILE A 58 22.26 -28.20 28.85
C ILE A 58 21.55 -26.91 29.27
N GLY A 59 22.31 -25.83 29.53
CA GLY A 59 21.76 -24.53 29.89
C GLY A 59 20.81 -23.98 28.82
N TRP A 60 21.11 -24.20 27.54
CA TRP A 60 20.25 -23.74 26.44
C TRP A 60 18.92 -24.49 26.38
N VAL A 61 18.93 -25.79 26.71
CA VAL A 61 17.70 -26.62 26.76
C VAL A 61 16.76 -26.11 27.87
N TRP A 62 17.30 -25.76 29.04
CA TRP A 62 16.50 -25.19 30.13
C TRP A 62 15.95 -23.80 29.79
N MET A 63 16.74 -22.97 29.12
CA MET A 63 16.27 -21.68 28.63
C MET A 63 15.14 -21.83 27.60
N ASP A 64 15.31 -22.74 26.63
CA ASP A 64 14.29 -23.03 25.62
C ASP A 64 13.00 -23.58 26.24
N LEU A 65 13.10 -24.47 27.23
CA LEU A 65 11.96 -24.92 28.02
C LEU A 65 11.24 -23.73 28.68
N GLY A 66 11.99 -22.80 29.28
CA GLY A 66 11.44 -21.57 29.88
C GLY A 66 10.63 -20.75 28.88
N PHE A 67 11.17 -20.50 27.68
CA PHE A 67 10.46 -19.78 26.63
C PHE A 67 9.20 -20.52 26.15
N VAL A 68 9.28 -21.82 25.94
CA VAL A 68 8.13 -22.65 25.53
C VAL A 68 7.02 -22.61 26.58
N ILE A 69 7.35 -22.68 27.87
CA ILE A 69 6.37 -22.57 28.97
C ILE A 69 5.66 -21.22 28.93
N VAL A 70 6.40 -20.12 28.77
CA VAL A 70 5.79 -18.78 28.70
C VAL A 70 4.87 -18.65 27.48
N TYR A 71 5.28 -19.18 26.31
CA TYR A 71 4.43 -19.18 25.11
C TYR A 71 3.18 -20.06 25.26
N MET A 72 3.29 -21.21 25.94
CA MET A 72 2.15 -22.06 26.25
C MET A 72 1.17 -21.34 27.20
N ALA A 73 1.70 -20.64 28.22
CA ALA A 73 0.89 -19.85 29.14
C ALA A 73 0.13 -18.71 28.43
N GLU A 74 0.79 -18.02 27.49
CA GLU A 74 0.16 -16.99 26.65
C GLU A 74 -1.04 -17.56 25.87
N VAL A 75 -0.86 -18.68 25.15
CA VAL A 75 -1.94 -19.29 24.37
C VAL A 75 -3.05 -19.82 25.26
N ALA A 76 -2.71 -20.43 26.41
CA ALA A 76 -3.70 -20.88 27.39
C ALA A 76 -4.55 -19.70 27.91
N LEU A 77 -3.92 -18.55 28.21
CA LEU A 77 -4.61 -17.35 28.63
C LEU A 77 -5.52 -16.79 27.52
N LYS A 78 -5.04 -16.75 26.26
CA LYS A 78 -5.86 -16.35 25.10
C LYS A 78 -7.09 -17.25 24.93
N ILE A 79 -6.92 -18.57 25.04
CA ILE A 79 -8.02 -19.53 24.94
C ILE A 79 -9.01 -19.34 26.10
N TRP A 80 -8.53 -19.08 27.31
CA TRP A 80 -9.38 -18.85 28.49
C TRP A 80 -10.19 -17.56 28.35
N LEU A 81 -9.59 -16.47 27.86
CA LEU A 81 -10.25 -15.17 27.69
C LEU A 81 -11.23 -15.14 26.50
N LEU A 82 -10.86 -15.70 25.36
CA LEU A 82 -11.65 -15.65 24.10
C LEU A 82 -12.63 -16.82 23.97
N GLY A 83 -12.43 -17.89 24.72
CA GLY A 83 -13.07 -19.19 24.52
C GLY A 83 -12.55 -19.93 23.29
N ALA A 84 -12.66 -21.26 23.26
CA ALA A 84 -12.13 -22.09 22.17
C ALA A 84 -12.72 -21.76 20.78
N ARG A 85 -14.00 -21.38 20.72
CA ARG A 85 -14.66 -20.97 19.47
C ARG A 85 -14.19 -19.59 19.00
N GLY A 86 -13.97 -18.65 19.94
CA GLY A 86 -13.43 -17.32 19.63
C GLY A 86 -11.98 -17.38 19.18
N PHE A 87 -11.18 -18.27 19.77
CA PHE A 87 -9.78 -18.48 19.40
C PHE A 87 -9.60 -19.04 17.98
N LEU A 88 -10.41 -20.04 17.60
CA LEU A 88 -10.29 -20.75 16.30
C LEU A 88 -11.07 -20.13 15.14
N ARG A 89 -12.10 -19.32 15.39
CA ARG A 89 -12.93 -18.69 14.34
C ARG A 89 -13.10 -17.19 14.52
N GLY A 90 -12.35 -16.57 15.44
CA GLY A 90 -12.36 -15.14 15.63
C GLY A 90 -11.67 -14.37 14.50
N ARG A 91 -11.68 -13.04 14.60
CA ARG A 91 -11.05 -12.13 13.64
C ARG A 91 -9.54 -12.40 13.45
N GLU A 92 -8.85 -12.86 14.50
CA GLU A 92 -7.40 -13.12 14.51
C GLU A 92 -7.06 -14.61 14.45
N TRP A 93 -7.99 -15.48 14.00
CA TRP A 93 -7.80 -16.93 14.00
C TRP A 93 -6.54 -17.40 13.28
N GLY A 94 -6.13 -16.70 12.20
CA GLY A 94 -4.92 -17.04 11.43
C GLY A 94 -3.63 -16.88 12.25
N TRP A 95 -3.52 -15.81 13.04
CA TRP A 95 -2.38 -15.57 13.92
C TRP A 95 -2.38 -16.54 15.11
N ASN A 96 -3.56 -16.83 15.66
CA ASN A 96 -3.72 -17.82 16.72
C ASN A 96 -3.31 -19.23 16.26
N ALA A 97 -3.75 -19.65 15.06
CA ALA A 97 -3.36 -20.92 14.48
C ALA A 97 -1.85 -20.98 14.21
N PHE A 98 -1.27 -19.89 13.72
CA PHE A 98 0.17 -19.76 13.50
C PHE A 98 0.96 -19.91 14.81
N ASP A 99 0.53 -19.24 15.89
CA ASP A 99 1.13 -19.36 17.22
C ASP A 99 1.11 -20.81 17.73
N CYS A 100 -0.01 -21.52 17.55
CA CYS A 100 -0.12 -22.94 17.90
C CYS A 100 0.86 -23.81 17.10
N VAL A 101 1.05 -23.54 15.81
CA VAL A 101 2.02 -24.27 14.97
C VAL A 101 3.45 -24.04 15.46
N ILE A 102 3.83 -22.78 15.73
CA ILE A 102 5.18 -22.46 16.21
C ILE A 102 5.45 -23.07 17.59
N ILE A 103 4.49 -23.05 18.51
CA ILE A 103 4.62 -23.73 19.81
C ILE A 103 4.73 -25.24 19.61
N GLY A 104 3.91 -25.83 18.75
CA GLY A 104 3.99 -27.25 18.43
C GLY A 104 5.38 -27.65 17.91
N LEU A 105 5.92 -26.88 16.96
CA LEU A 105 7.28 -27.09 16.45
C LEU A 105 8.34 -26.94 17.55
N ALA A 106 8.20 -25.95 18.44
CA ALA A 106 9.14 -25.76 19.55
C ALA A 106 9.07 -26.89 20.59
N VAL A 107 7.89 -27.44 20.86
CA VAL A 107 7.72 -28.60 21.74
C VAL A 107 8.34 -29.86 21.11
N VAL A 108 8.15 -30.07 19.81
CA VAL A 108 8.79 -31.18 19.08
C VAL A 108 10.32 -31.04 19.11
N ASP A 109 10.85 -29.85 18.84
CA ASP A 109 12.29 -29.56 18.87
C ASP A 109 12.89 -29.80 20.28
N LEU A 110 12.17 -29.39 21.33
CA LEU A 110 12.55 -29.64 22.72
C LEU A 110 12.50 -31.13 23.07
N ALA A 111 11.46 -31.85 22.65
CA ALA A 111 11.32 -33.28 22.88
C ALA A 111 12.43 -34.08 22.19
N VAL A 112 12.78 -33.70 20.95
CA VAL A 112 13.94 -34.26 20.22
C VAL A 112 15.23 -33.96 20.99
N SER A 113 15.43 -32.72 21.43
CA SER A 113 16.64 -32.33 22.17
C SER A 113 16.81 -33.11 23.48
N PHE A 114 15.72 -33.39 24.20
CA PHE A 114 15.74 -34.25 25.39
C PHE A 114 15.93 -35.74 25.07
N ALA A 115 15.31 -36.25 24.02
CA ALA A 115 15.41 -37.67 23.65
C ALA A 115 16.83 -38.07 23.24
N PHE A 116 17.60 -37.14 22.66
CA PHE A 116 19.00 -37.35 22.27
C PHE A 116 20.00 -36.77 23.29
N TYR A 117 19.53 -36.32 24.46
CA TYR A 117 20.37 -35.77 25.52
C TYR A 117 21.22 -36.88 26.16
N GLY A 118 22.53 -36.67 26.25
CA GLY A 118 23.46 -37.61 26.90
C GLY A 118 23.81 -38.85 26.08
N GLN A 119 23.41 -38.94 24.81
CA GLN A 119 23.82 -40.04 23.92
C GLN A 119 25.20 -39.76 23.32
N ASP A 120 26.18 -40.63 23.62
CA ASP A 120 27.54 -40.53 23.10
C ASP A 120 27.56 -40.59 21.58
N SER A 121 28.42 -39.76 20.97
CA SER A 121 28.47 -39.53 19.52
C SER A 121 28.70 -40.78 18.67
N GLU A 122 29.20 -41.88 19.25
CA GLU A 122 29.39 -43.17 18.55
C GLU A 122 28.09 -43.97 18.34
N SER A 123 27.04 -43.68 19.10
CA SER A 123 25.76 -44.44 19.05
C SER A 123 24.63 -43.70 18.32
N LYS A 124 24.95 -42.59 17.62
CA LYS A 124 23.94 -41.76 16.98
C LYS A 124 23.46 -42.40 15.66
N PRO A 125 22.15 -42.73 15.53
CA PRO A 125 21.60 -43.29 14.30
C PRO A 125 21.73 -42.31 13.11
N PRO A 126 21.67 -42.80 11.86
CA PRO A 126 21.72 -41.95 10.65
C PRO A 126 20.62 -40.88 10.59
N SER A 127 19.59 -40.98 11.44
CA SER A 127 18.57 -39.95 11.65
C SER A 127 19.08 -38.66 12.31
N PHE A 128 20.35 -38.60 12.72
CA PHE A 128 20.95 -37.37 13.25
C PHE A 128 20.95 -36.20 12.25
N ILE A 129 20.91 -36.47 10.94
CA ILE A 129 20.72 -35.44 9.91
C ILE A 129 19.35 -34.76 10.08
N PHE A 130 18.29 -35.53 10.35
CA PHE A 130 16.96 -34.98 10.59
C PHE A 130 16.88 -34.19 11.90
N VAL A 131 17.61 -34.61 12.94
CA VAL A 131 17.76 -33.83 14.18
C VAL A 131 18.46 -32.50 13.90
N ARG A 132 19.49 -32.50 13.03
CA ARG A 132 20.20 -31.29 12.62
C ARG A 132 19.31 -30.34 11.79
N LEU A 133 18.45 -30.89 10.93
CA LEU A 133 17.45 -30.12 10.19
C LEU A 133 16.32 -29.63 11.11
N ALA A 134 15.92 -30.40 12.12
CA ALA A 134 14.90 -30.00 13.08
C ALA A 134 15.32 -28.74 13.84
N ARG A 135 16.63 -28.52 14.07
CA ARG A 135 17.18 -27.26 14.61
C ARG A 135 16.92 -26.04 13.73
N ILE A 136 16.46 -26.17 12.48
CA ILE A 136 15.99 -25.00 11.69
C ILE A 136 14.66 -24.46 12.26
N THR A 137 13.83 -25.31 12.87
CA THR A 137 12.52 -24.91 13.39
C THR A 137 12.61 -23.84 14.47
N ARG A 138 13.72 -23.76 15.22
CA ARG A 138 13.97 -22.66 16.18
C ARG A 138 14.07 -21.29 15.52
N PHE A 139 14.50 -21.21 14.26
CA PHE A 139 14.44 -19.96 13.48
C PHE A 139 13.01 -19.56 13.11
N GLY A 140 12.07 -20.51 13.12
CA GLY A 140 10.64 -20.21 13.01
C GLY A 140 10.13 -19.28 14.11
N ARG A 141 10.81 -19.22 15.27
CA ARG A 141 10.46 -18.31 16.37
C ARG A 141 10.66 -16.83 15.99
N PHE A 142 11.59 -16.52 15.07
CA PHE A 142 11.78 -15.17 14.54
C PHE A 142 10.54 -14.69 13.79
N VAL A 143 9.84 -15.61 13.13
CA VAL A 143 8.62 -15.29 12.38
C VAL A 143 7.51 -14.78 13.30
N ARG A 144 7.54 -15.12 14.60
CA ARG A 144 6.61 -14.55 15.59
C ARG A 144 6.76 -13.05 15.75
N LEU A 145 7.92 -12.45 15.45
CA LEU A 145 8.05 -10.98 15.50
C LEU A 145 7.05 -10.30 14.59
N PHE A 146 6.76 -10.89 13.43
CA PHE A 146 5.83 -10.33 12.46
C PHE A 146 4.37 -10.28 12.94
N GLN A 147 3.99 -11.00 14.00
CA GLN A 147 2.63 -10.93 14.52
C GLN A 147 2.37 -9.67 15.37
N PHE A 148 3.43 -9.01 15.85
CA PHE A 148 3.29 -7.81 16.65
C PHE A 148 3.02 -6.60 15.77
N LYS A 149 2.09 -5.74 16.22
CA LYS A 149 1.65 -4.55 15.48
C LYS A 149 2.79 -3.58 15.15
N VAL A 150 3.87 -3.60 15.92
CA VAL A 150 5.10 -2.82 15.66
C VAL A 150 5.70 -3.14 14.29
N PHE A 151 5.60 -4.39 13.83
CA PHE A 151 6.14 -4.83 12.55
C PHE A 151 5.09 -4.77 11.41
N ASN A 152 3.87 -4.26 11.66
CA ASN A 152 2.85 -4.16 10.62
C ASN A 152 3.31 -3.27 9.47
N GLU A 153 4.00 -2.17 9.74
CA GLU A 153 4.55 -1.30 8.69
C GLU A 153 5.58 -2.06 7.84
N LEU A 154 6.47 -2.82 8.48
CA LEU A 154 7.42 -3.69 7.80
C LEU A 154 6.71 -4.75 6.96
N LEU A 155 5.66 -5.38 7.48
CA LEU A 155 4.86 -6.35 6.74
C LEU A 155 4.14 -5.73 5.54
N VAL A 156 3.63 -4.50 5.67
CA VAL A 156 3.04 -3.76 4.55
C VAL A 156 4.09 -3.48 3.48
N MET A 157 5.32 -3.11 3.88
CA MET A 157 6.44 -2.94 2.95
C MET A 157 6.83 -4.25 2.27
N LEU A 158 6.92 -5.34 3.03
CA LEU A 158 7.21 -6.69 2.50
C LEU A 158 6.12 -7.17 1.53
N ASN A 159 4.85 -6.93 1.84
CA ASN A 159 3.74 -7.23 0.92
C ASN A 159 3.86 -6.41 -0.38
N GLY A 160 4.31 -5.16 -0.29
CA GLY A 160 4.68 -4.35 -1.46
C GLY A 160 5.81 -4.99 -2.27
N LEU A 161 6.84 -5.51 -1.61
CA LEU A 161 7.94 -6.23 -2.26
C LEU A 161 7.48 -7.54 -2.93
N VAL A 162 6.59 -8.30 -2.28
CA VAL A 162 6.02 -9.55 -2.85
C VAL A 162 5.27 -9.26 -4.15
N SER A 163 4.58 -8.13 -4.25
CA SER A 163 3.96 -7.70 -5.51
C SER A 163 5.01 -7.48 -6.62
N ALA A 164 6.16 -6.89 -6.30
CA ALA A 164 7.28 -6.71 -7.23
C ALA A 164 8.04 -8.02 -7.54
N LEU A 165 8.04 -9.01 -6.65
CA LEU A 165 8.66 -10.31 -6.92
C LEU A 165 8.01 -11.02 -8.11
N ARG A 166 6.72 -10.78 -8.39
CA ARG A 166 6.04 -11.36 -9.56
C ARG A 166 6.63 -10.85 -10.88
N THR A 167 6.94 -9.56 -10.97
CA THR A 167 7.55 -8.99 -12.18
C THR A 167 9.00 -9.44 -12.32
N LEU A 168 9.74 -9.49 -11.20
CA LEU A 168 11.09 -10.06 -11.14
C LEU A 168 11.15 -11.54 -11.56
N ALA A 169 10.15 -12.35 -11.21
CA ALA A 169 10.11 -13.76 -11.58
C ALA A 169 10.16 -13.95 -13.11
N TRP A 170 9.42 -13.14 -13.87
CA TRP A 170 9.46 -13.17 -15.33
C TRP A 170 10.78 -12.67 -15.91
N ALA A 171 11.38 -11.67 -15.27
CA ALA A 171 12.72 -11.21 -15.59
C ALA A 171 13.78 -12.32 -15.41
N PHE A 172 13.69 -13.12 -14.34
CA PHE A 172 14.56 -14.29 -14.16
C PHE A 172 14.31 -15.38 -15.22
N VAL A 173 13.07 -15.59 -15.64
CA VAL A 173 12.77 -16.50 -16.76
C VAL A 173 13.41 -15.99 -18.05
N LEU A 174 13.38 -14.69 -18.33
CA LEU A 174 14.06 -14.10 -19.48
C LEU A 174 15.58 -14.29 -19.41
N LEU A 175 16.19 -14.10 -18.23
CA LEU A 175 17.61 -14.32 -17.99
C LEU A 175 18.03 -15.80 -18.05
N PHE A 176 17.12 -16.72 -17.71
CA PHE A 176 17.39 -18.15 -17.72
C PHE A 176 17.73 -18.67 -19.13
N PHE A 177 17.07 -18.19 -20.19
CA PHE A 177 17.30 -18.67 -21.56
C PHE A 177 18.74 -18.45 -22.08
N PRO A 178 19.34 -17.25 -22.03
CA PRO A 178 20.73 -17.06 -22.45
C PRO A 178 21.72 -17.86 -21.59
N ILE A 179 21.46 -18.00 -20.28
CA ILE A 179 22.30 -18.81 -19.38
C ILE A 179 22.21 -20.30 -19.73
N TYR A 180 21.00 -20.80 -19.97
CA TYR A 180 20.76 -22.19 -20.36
C TYR A 180 21.40 -22.52 -21.71
N THR A 181 21.19 -21.67 -22.71
CA THR A 181 21.76 -21.87 -24.06
C THR A 181 23.28 -21.83 -24.04
N LEU A 182 23.90 -20.86 -23.37
CA LEU A 182 25.36 -20.80 -23.24
C LEU A 182 25.91 -21.95 -22.38
N GLY A 183 25.22 -22.32 -21.31
CA GLY A 183 25.57 -23.48 -20.49
C GLY A 183 25.54 -24.78 -21.29
N LEU A 184 24.53 -24.96 -22.15
CA LEU A 184 24.42 -26.10 -23.06
C LEU A 184 25.55 -26.10 -24.10
N LEU A 185 25.87 -24.94 -24.69
CA LEU A 185 26.98 -24.78 -25.64
C LEU A 185 28.32 -25.13 -24.99
N LEU A 186 28.62 -24.60 -23.80
CA LEU A 186 29.88 -24.89 -23.10
C LEU A 186 29.96 -26.36 -22.67
N THR A 187 28.84 -26.95 -22.24
CA THR A 187 28.82 -28.38 -21.89
C THR A 187 29.12 -29.26 -23.10
N SER A 188 28.49 -28.96 -24.24
CA SER A 188 28.64 -29.76 -25.47
C SER A 188 29.97 -29.54 -26.18
N LEU A 189 30.45 -28.30 -26.25
CA LEU A 189 31.66 -27.93 -27.00
C LEU A 189 32.94 -28.05 -26.18
N VAL A 190 32.88 -27.79 -24.87
CA VAL A 190 34.07 -27.76 -23.98
C VAL A 190 34.04 -28.95 -23.02
N GLY A 191 32.96 -29.11 -22.26
CA GLY A 191 32.85 -30.14 -21.22
C GLY A 191 32.93 -31.58 -21.74
N GLN A 192 32.40 -31.82 -22.95
CA GLN A 192 32.39 -33.14 -23.60
C GLN A 192 33.52 -33.33 -24.63
N ALA A 193 34.36 -32.33 -24.85
CA ALA A 193 35.48 -32.46 -25.77
C ALA A 193 36.51 -33.48 -25.24
N SER A 194 37.01 -34.33 -26.14
CA SER A 194 37.97 -35.38 -25.80
C SER A 194 39.27 -34.80 -25.23
N ASP A 195 39.73 -33.69 -25.83
CA ASP A 195 40.99 -33.02 -25.51
C ASP A 195 40.85 -31.94 -24.41
N ALA A 196 39.67 -31.80 -23.80
CA ALA A 196 39.46 -30.79 -22.76
C ALA A 196 40.27 -31.09 -21.50
N SER A 197 40.90 -30.05 -20.95
CA SER A 197 41.64 -30.13 -19.70
C SER A 197 40.74 -30.61 -18.54
N PRO A 198 41.30 -31.29 -17.52
CA PRO A 198 40.51 -31.79 -16.39
C PRO A 198 39.78 -30.66 -15.65
N LEU A 199 40.37 -29.45 -15.67
CA LEU A 199 39.79 -28.25 -15.11
C LEU A 199 38.54 -27.78 -15.88
N ALA A 200 38.59 -27.86 -17.21
CA ALA A 200 37.44 -27.58 -18.08
C ALA A 200 36.31 -28.59 -17.87
N LYS A 201 36.65 -29.87 -17.68
CA LYS A 201 35.67 -30.93 -17.41
C LYS A 201 35.00 -30.78 -16.04
N ASP A 202 35.71 -30.28 -15.04
CA ASP A 202 35.12 -29.97 -13.72
C ASP A 202 34.13 -28.79 -13.80
N ALA A 203 34.49 -27.74 -14.54
CA ALA A 203 33.65 -26.56 -14.71
C ALA A 203 32.46 -26.77 -15.66
N PHE A 204 32.66 -27.52 -16.75
CA PHE A 204 31.69 -27.62 -17.85
C PHE A 204 31.18 -29.04 -18.12
N GLY A 205 31.57 -30.05 -17.35
CA GLY A 205 31.22 -31.45 -17.65
C GLY A 205 29.74 -31.80 -17.48
N ARG A 206 28.99 -30.99 -16.73
CA ARG A 206 27.53 -31.14 -16.54
C ARG A 206 26.83 -29.82 -16.79
N LEU A 207 25.64 -29.88 -17.37
CA LEU A 207 24.83 -28.71 -17.69
C LEU A 207 24.63 -27.75 -16.50
N GLY A 208 24.33 -28.28 -15.31
CA GLY A 208 24.14 -27.45 -14.11
C GLY A 208 25.39 -26.69 -13.67
N HIS A 209 26.58 -27.30 -13.82
CA HIS A 209 27.85 -26.65 -13.51
C HIS A 209 28.17 -25.57 -14.54
N SER A 210 27.97 -25.86 -15.84
CA SER A 210 28.14 -24.89 -16.91
C SER A 210 27.22 -23.70 -16.76
N MET A 211 25.93 -23.93 -16.44
CA MET A 211 24.98 -22.85 -16.19
C MET A 211 25.37 -22.00 -14.98
N PHE A 212 25.84 -22.62 -13.90
CA PHE A 212 26.32 -21.90 -12.71
C PHE A 212 27.57 -21.06 -13.02
N MET A 213 28.52 -21.61 -13.79
CA MET A 213 29.70 -20.88 -14.25
C MET A 213 29.33 -19.69 -15.14
N VAL A 214 28.37 -19.85 -16.06
CA VAL A 214 27.85 -18.75 -16.89
C VAL A 214 27.17 -17.69 -16.03
N PHE A 215 26.36 -18.08 -15.04
CA PHE A 215 25.73 -17.15 -14.11
C PHE A 215 26.78 -16.34 -13.32
N ARG A 216 27.79 -17.02 -12.74
CA ARG A 216 28.90 -16.35 -12.05
C ARG A 216 29.57 -15.33 -12.98
N CYS A 217 29.84 -15.73 -14.21
CA CYS A 217 30.46 -14.88 -15.21
C CYS A 217 29.66 -13.61 -15.52
N VAL A 218 28.35 -13.76 -15.72
CA VAL A 218 27.41 -12.67 -15.96
C VAL A 218 27.35 -11.71 -14.75
N THR A 219 27.45 -12.23 -13.53
CA THR A 219 27.46 -11.43 -12.28
C THR A 219 28.81 -10.77 -11.96
N GLY A 220 29.86 -11.05 -12.74
CA GLY A 220 31.18 -10.43 -12.61
C GLY A 220 32.31 -11.34 -12.14
N ASP A 221 32.04 -12.61 -11.82
CA ASP A 221 33.05 -13.60 -11.40
C ASP A 221 33.20 -14.71 -12.44
N CYS A 222 34.33 -14.71 -13.16
CA CYS A 222 34.65 -15.71 -14.17
C CYS A 222 35.89 -16.54 -13.80
N THR A 223 35.96 -17.05 -12.56
CA THR A 223 37.13 -17.81 -12.08
C THR A 223 36.80 -19.27 -11.76
N LEU A 224 37.70 -20.18 -12.15
CA LEU A 224 37.65 -21.59 -11.74
C LEU A 224 38.11 -21.76 -10.28
N ALA A 225 37.93 -22.95 -9.72
CA ALA A 225 38.27 -23.26 -8.32
C ALA A 225 39.75 -23.01 -7.96
N ASN A 226 40.66 -23.06 -8.94
CA ASN A 226 42.08 -22.77 -8.77
C ASN A 226 42.45 -21.29 -9.01
N GLY A 227 41.47 -20.42 -9.20
CA GLY A 227 41.67 -19.00 -9.49
C GLY A 227 42.01 -18.68 -10.93
N THR A 228 42.07 -19.67 -11.83
CA THR A 228 42.29 -19.38 -13.26
C THR A 228 41.08 -18.69 -13.88
N PRO A 229 41.28 -17.63 -14.66
CA PRO A 229 40.19 -16.98 -15.37
C PRO A 229 39.71 -17.88 -16.52
N VAL A 230 38.39 -18.07 -16.62
CA VAL A 230 37.75 -18.95 -17.61
C VAL A 230 38.07 -18.51 -19.04
N MET A 231 38.11 -17.19 -19.30
CA MET A 231 38.22 -16.66 -20.68
C MET A 231 39.61 -16.86 -21.32
N PRO A 232 40.73 -16.56 -20.65
CA PRO A 232 42.05 -16.90 -21.17
C PRO A 232 42.23 -18.40 -21.39
N MET A 233 41.67 -19.24 -20.53
CA MET A 233 41.72 -20.70 -20.68
C MET A 233 40.95 -21.16 -21.94
N LEU A 234 39.71 -20.71 -22.11
CA LEU A 234 38.90 -21.04 -23.29
C LEU A 234 39.53 -20.54 -24.61
N THR A 235 40.11 -19.34 -24.61
CA THR A 235 40.72 -18.77 -25.83
C THR A 235 42.02 -19.45 -26.22
N GLN A 236 42.82 -19.89 -25.24
CA GLN A 236 44.06 -20.61 -25.50
C GLN A 236 43.81 -22.05 -25.95
N GLU A 237 42.82 -22.75 -25.36
CA GLU A 237 42.51 -24.14 -25.70
C GLU A 237 41.63 -24.28 -26.96
N PHE A 238 40.65 -23.40 -27.16
CA PHE A 238 39.62 -23.56 -28.20
C PHE A 238 39.56 -22.40 -29.22
N GLY A 239 40.35 -21.33 -29.02
CA GLY A 239 40.52 -20.23 -29.96
C GLY A 239 39.69 -18.96 -29.66
N TRP A 240 39.94 -17.90 -30.42
CA TRP A 240 39.42 -16.55 -30.17
C TRP A 240 37.90 -16.39 -30.37
N VAL A 241 37.25 -17.30 -31.12
CA VAL A 241 35.80 -17.26 -31.39
C VAL A 241 34.99 -17.29 -30.08
N TYR A 242 35.46 -18.05 -29.09
CA TYR A 242 34.83 -18.12 -27.77
C TYR A 242 34.86 -16.79 -27.02
N ALA A 243 35.94 -15.99 -27.16
CA ALA A 243 35.99 -14.65 -26.59
C ALA A 243 34.98 -13.70 -27.24
N VAL A 244 34.78 -13.78 -28.56
CA VAL A 244 33.79 -12.94 -29.24
C VAL A 244 32.37 -13.28 -28.79
N VAL A 245 32.03 -14.57 -28.77
CA VAL A 245 30.71 -15.03 -28.30
C VAL A 245 30.50 -14.60 -26.84
N TYR A 246 31.51 -14.77 -25.98
CA TYR A 246 31.45 -14.32 -24.60
C TYR A 246 31.21 -12.81 -24.48
N VAL A 247 31.98 -11.98 -25.17
CA VAL A 247 31.83 -10.51 -25.11
C VAL A 247 30.45 -10.09 -25.59
N LEU A 248 29.95 -10.66 -26.70
CA LEU A 248 28.61 -10.34 -27.22
C LEU A 248 27.50 -10.72 -26.22
N VAL A 249 27.59 -11.92 -25.63
CA VAL A 249 26.61 -12.38 -24.63
C VAL A 249 26.70 -11.53 -23.37
N LEU A 250 27.91 -11.21 -22.90
CA LEU A 250 28.11 -10.36 -21.74
C LEU A 250 27.55 -8.96 -21.99
N MET A 251 27.78 -8.36 -23.16
CA MET A 251 27.18 -7.08 -23.49
C MET A 251 25.65 -7.15 -23.51
N LEU A 252 25.08 -8.19 -24.13
CA LEU A 252 23.63 -8.38 -24.19
C LEU A 252 23.01 -8.57 -22.80
N VAL A 253 23.60 -9.40 -21.95
CA VAL A 253 23.05 -9.71 -20.64
C VAL A 253 23.30 -8.57 -19.67
N THR A 254 24.50 -8.01 -19.63
CA THR A 254 24.89 -7.00 -18.64
C THR A 254 24.36 -5.62 -18.98
N PHE A 255 24.48 -5.18 -20.24
CA PHE A 255 23.96 -3.86 -20.65
C PHE A 255 22.53 -3.91 -21.17
N GLY A 256 22.06 -5.05 -21.67
CA GLY A 256 20.68 -5.22 -22.14
C GLY A 256 19.76 -5.73 -21.04
N ILE A 257 19.88 -7.01 -20.71
CA ILE A 257 18.92 -7.72 -19.85
C ILE A 257 18.92 -7.18 -18.42
N PHE A 258 20.07 -7.02 -17.75
CA PHE A 258 20.09 -6.47 -16.38
C PHE A 258 19.51 -5.06 -16.32
N ASN A 259 19.83 -4.18 -17.26
CA ASN A 259 19.26 -2.84 -17.30
C ASN A 259 17.75 -2.86 -17.55
N LEU A 260 17.25 -3.78 -18.38
CA LEU A 260 15.81 -4.00 -18.56
C LEU A 260 15.14 -4.49 -17.27
N ILE A 261 15.77 -5.43 -16.55
CA ILE A 261 15.27 -5.93 -15.26
C ILE A 261 15.24 -4.79 -14.24
N MET A 262 16.31 -3.98 -14.15
CA MET A 262 16.36 -2.84 -13.25
C MET A 262 15.28 -1.81 -13.59
N ALA A 263 15.09 -1.48 -14.87
CA ALA A 263 14.06 -0.54 -15.30
C ALA A 263 12.64 -1.04 -14.96
N THR A 264 12.35 -2.31 -15.26
CA THR A 264 11.04 -2.91 -14.98
C THR A 264 10.77 -3.07 -13.48
N PHE A 265 11.80 -3.38 -12.69
CA PHE A 265 11.70 -3.42 -11.23
C PHE A 265 11.40 -2.03 -10.66
N VAL A 266 12.11 -1.00 -11.10
CA VAL A 266 11.88 0.40 -10.70
C VAL A 266 10.46 0.84 -11.07
N ASP A 267 9.99 0.55 -12.28
CA ASP A 267 8.63 0.87 -12.71
C ASP A 267 7.56 0.15 -11.87
N SER A 268 7.77 -1.14 -11.58
CA SER A 268 6.89 -1.92 -10.70
C SER A 268 6.88 -1.38 -9.26
N ALA A 269 8.03 -0.94 -8.74
CA ALA A 269 8.14 -0.35 -7.42
C ALA A 269 7.45 1.03 -7.35
N LEU A 270 7.71 1.89 -8.33
CA LEU A 270 7.11 3.23 -8.44
C LEU A 270 5.60 3.16 -8.64
N SER A 271 5.10 2.27 -9.50
CA SER A 271 3.66 2.08 -9.70
C SER A 271 2.96 1.56 -8.44
N THR A 272 3.61 0.69 -7.67
CA THR A 272 3.10 0.23 -6.37
C THR A 272 3.08 1.35 -5.34
N ALA A 273 4.12 2.19 -5.30
CA ALA A 273 4.16 3.37 -4.44
C ALA A 273 3.03 4.35 -4.74
N ARG A 274 2.85 4.74 -6.02
CA ARG A 274 1.74 5.59 -6.49
C ARG A 274 0.38 4.99 -6.17
N ARG A 275 0.23 3.67 -6.34
CA ARG A 275 -1.02 2.98 -6.00
C ARG A 275 -1.29 3.03 -4.49
N ASN A 276 -0.29 2.78 -3.65
CA ASN A 276 -0.43 2.84 -2.20
C ASN A 276 -0.80 4.25 -1.72
N GLU A 277 -0.18 5.28 -2.32
CA GLU A 277 -0.51 6.69 -2.07
C GLU A 277 -1.98 6.97 -2.44
N SER A 278 -2.41 6.58 -3.65
CA SER A 278 -3.81 6.77 -4.09
C SER A 278 -4.83 6.05 -3.20
N ILE A 279 -4.48 4.89 -2.65
CA ILE A 279 -5.33 4.13 -1.71
C ILE A 279 -5.40 4.86 -0.37
N ARG A 280 -4.27 5.35 0.15
CA ARG A 280 -4.22 6.13 1.39
C ARG A 280 -5.04 7.40 1.26
N MET A 281 -4.87 8.14 0.17
CA MET A 281 -5.65 9.34 -0.13
C MET A 281 -7.15 9.02 -0.17
N ARG A 282 -7.57 7.97 -0.89
CA ARG A 282 -8.99 7.54 -0.90
C ARG A 282 -9.51 7.17 0.49
N SER A 283 -8.68 6.56 1.33
CA SER A 283 -9.06 6.24 2.71
C SER A 283 -9.29 7.51 3.53
N ARG A 284 -8.46 8.54 3.37
CA ARG A 284 -8.62 9.85 4.03
C ARG A 284 -9.87 10.59 3.53
N LEU A 285 -10.13 10.56 2.23
CA LEU A 285 -11.32 11.16 1.63
C LEU A 285 -12.62 10.51 2.10
N ASN A 286 -12.61 9.20 2.36
CA ASN A 286 -13.80 8.46 2.84
C ASN A 286 -13.99 8.52 4.36
N ASP A 287 -13.03 9.05 5.11
CA ASP A 287 -13.13 9.19 6.56
C ASP A 287 -13.99 10.41 6.92
N ARG A 288 -15.29 10.17 7.05
CA ARG A 288 -16.28 11.21 7.37
C ARG A 288 -16.09 11.82 8.75
N ASP A 289 -15.54 11.09 9.70
CA ASP A 289 -15.34 11.60 11.06
C ASP A 289 -14.15 12.55 11.09
N ARG A 290 -13.06 12.20 10.41
CA ARG A 290 -11.91 13.09 10.18
C ARG A 290 -12.33 14.35 9.41
N GLU A 291 -13.09 14.20 8.33
CA GLU A 291 -13.61 15.31 7.54
C GLU A 291 -14.38 16.31 8.41
N LYS A 292 -15.38 15.85 9.17
CA LYS A 292 -16.17 16.71 10.04
C LYS A 292 -15.31 17.43 11.08
N ALA A 293 -14.36 16.73 11.70
CA ALA A 293 -13.49 17.29 12.71
C ALA A 293 -12.59 18.40 12.15
N LEU A 294 -12.01 18.20 10.97
CA LEU A 294 -11.13 19.19 10.33
C LEU A 294 -11.92 20.38 9.79
N THR A 295 -13.04 20.15 9.11
CA THR A 295 -13.90 21.23 8.61
C THR A 295 -14.43 22.09 9.75
N SER A 296 -14.80 21.48 10.88
CA SER A 296 -15.21 22.22 12.08
C SER A 296 -14.10 23.10 12.66
N GLN A 297 -12.83 22.64 12.63
CA GLN A 297 -11.69 23.43 13.07
C GLN A 297 -11.45 24.63 12.15
N LEU A 298 -11.54 24.41 10.84
CA LEU A 298 -11.39 25.48 9.84
C LEU A 298 -12.49 26.54 9.97
N VAL A 299 -13.73 26.11 10.12
CA VAL A 299 -14.88 26.99 10.40
C VAL A 299 -14.67 27.78 11.69
N HIS A 300 -14.23 27.12 12.76
CA HIS A 300 -13.97 27.80 14.03
C HIS A 300 -12.89 28.88 13.89
N LYS A 301 -11.82 28.60 13.12
CA LYS A 301 -10.77 29.57 12.81
C LYS A 301 -11.30 30.77 12.02
N LEU A 302 -12.11 30.51 10.99
CA LEU A 302 -12.76 31.54 10.18
C LEU A 302 -13.66 32.45 11.03
N LEU A 303 -14.53 31.87 11.85
CA LEU A 303 -15.41 32.62 12.77
C LEU A 303 -14.61 33.43 13.80
N LYS A 304 -13.49 32.89 14.30
CA LYS A 304 -12.60 33.61 15.21
C LYS A 304 -11.95 34.82 14.55
N CYS A 305 -11.56 34.71 13.28
CA CYS A 305 -11.05 35.84 12.49
C CYS A 305 -12.15 36.88 12.25
N HIS A 306 -13.36 36.46 11.87
CA HIS A 306 -14.49 37.35 11.68
C HIS A 306 -14.85 38.12 12.96
N ARG A 307 -14.93 37.43 14.11
CA ARG A 307 -15.20 38.05 15.43
C ARG A 307 -14.18 39.12 15.81
N ARG A 308 -12.92 39.00 15.35
CA ARG A 308 -11.90 40.03 15.61
C ARG A 308 -12.17 41.33 14.86
N GLU A 309 -12.83 41.29 13.71
CA GLU A 309 -13.15 42.49 12.94
C GLU A 309 -14.41 43.20 13.41
N LEU A 310 -15.33 42.48 14.05
CA LEU A 310 -16.54 43.07 14.58
C LEU A 310 -16.24 44.08 15.73
N PRO A 311 -16.96 45.21 15.79
CA PRO A 311 -16.95 46.15 16.92
C PRO A 311 -17.22 45.44 18.25
N GLU A 312 -16.67 45.95 19.36
CA GLU A 312 -16.82 45.30 20.68
C GLU A 312 -18.27 45.06 21.11
N GLU A 313 -19.20 45.91 20.68
CA GLU A 313 -20.64 45.81 20.98
C GLU A 313 -21.29 44.60 20.29
N GLU A 314 -20.85 44.24 19.08
CA GLU A 314 -21.39 43.11 18.30
C GLU A 314 -20.73 41.77 18.65
N ARG A 315 -19.57 41.80 19.31
CA ARG A 315 -18.86 40.58 19.75
C ARG A 315 -19.62 39.74 20.78
N LEU A 316 -20.53 40.36 21.53
CA LEU A 316 -21.23 39.73 22.65
C LEU A 316 -22.38 38.79 22.22
N HIS A 317 -22.92 38.97 21.01
CA HIS A 317 -24.12 38.27 20.53
C HIS A 317 -23.82 36.88 19.94
N LEU A 318 -22.62 36.68 19.37
CA LEU A 318 -22.15 35.46 18.70
C LEU A 318 -21.98 34.19 19.57
N ASN A 319 -22.65 34.08 20.71
CA ASN A 319 -22.68 32.86 21.51
C ASN A 319 -23.92 32.00 21.24
N ASP A 320 -24.89 32.50 20.47
CA ASP A 320 -26.08 31.74 20.07
C ASP A 320 -25.81 30.92 18.80
N PHE A 321 -26.17 29.63 18.82
CA PHE A 321 -25.90 28.70 17.73
C PHE A 321 -26.65 29.10 16.45
N GLU A 322 -27.82 29.71 16.61
CA GLU A 322 -28.66 30.17 15.51
C GLU A 322 -28.03 31.36 14.78
N GLU A 323 -27.38 32.28 15.50
CA GLU A 323 -26.71 33.44 14.90
C GLU A 323 -25.42 33.06 14.14
N VAL A 324 -24.71 32.03 14.64
CA VAL A 324 -23.54 31.49 13.93
C VAL A 324 -23.93 30.99 12.55
N VAL A 325 -25.04 30.25 12.41
CA VAL A 325 -25.47 29.65 11.13
C VAL A 325 -25.77 30.72 10.06
N TYR A 326 -26.31 31.88 10.46
CA TYR A 326 -26.60 32.99 9.54
C TYR A 326 -25.43 33.97 9.37
N THR A 327 -24.29 33.72 10.01
CA THR A 327 -23.11 34.57 9.88
C THR A 327 -22.56 34.48 8.46
N THR A 328 -22.32 35.65 7.84
CA THR A 328 -21.70 35.77 6.52
C THR A 328 -20.27 36.29 6.65
N ILE A 329 -19.37 35.75 5.85
CA ILE A 329 -17.94 36.09 5.86
C ILE A 329 -17.59 36.87 4.59
N SER A 330 -17.02 38.06 4.73
CA SER A 330 -16.55 38.85 3.60
C SER A 330 -15.24 38.30 3.03
N LYS A 331 -14.93 38.69 1.79
CA LYS A 331 -13.70 38.29 1.10
C LYS A 331 -12.43 38.66 1.88
N GLU A 332 -12.38 39.86 2.45
CA GLU A 332 -11.20 40.34 3.18
C GLU A 332 -10.92 39.52 4.45
N VAL A 333 -11.98 39.13 5.17
CA VAL A 333 -11.87 38.27 6.36
C VAL A 333 -11.40 36.88 5.95
N PHE A 334 -11.99 36.33 4.89
CA PHE A 334 -11.69 35.00 4.39
C PHE A 334 -10.23 34.90 3.94
N ASP A 335 -9.78 35.80 3.05
CA ASP A 335 -8.42 35.79 2.51
C ASP A 335 -7.36 35.94 3.61
N ARG A 336 -7.63 36.75 4.64
CA ARG A 336 -6.75 36.90 5.79
C ARG A 336 -6.72 35.64 6.66
N ALA A 337 -7.87 35.02 6.90
CA ALA A 337 -7.94 33.77 7.65
C ALA A 337 -7.23 32.63 6.90
N MET A 338 -7.36 32.57 5.58
CA MET A 338 -6.66 31.59 4.73
C MET A 338 -5.16 31.89 4.62
N SER A 339 -4.70 33.10 4.91
CA SER A 339 -3.26 33.42 4.96
C SER A 339 -2.56 32.93 6.24
N ASP A 340 -3.31 32.43 7.22
CA ASP A 340 -2.78 31.87 8.47
C ASP A 340 -2.20 30.46 8.24
N GLU A 341 -1.03 30.18 8.82
CA GLU A 341 -0.34 28.87 8.69
C GLU A 341 -1.24 27.72 9.17
N GLU A 342 -1.97 27.91 10.27
CA GLU A 342 -2.88 26.88 10.81
C GLU A 342 -4.04 26.59 9.84
N ALA A 343 -4.53 27.59 9.10
CA ALA A 343 -5.58 27.39 8.11
C ALA A 343 -5.06 26.69 6.85
N GLN A 344 -3.83 26.99 6.43
CA GLN A 344 -3.16 26.31 5.31
C GLN A 344 -2.90 24.83 5.64
N ASP A 345 -2.45 24.54 6.86
CA ASP A 345 -2.27 23.16 7.35
C ASP A 345 -3.60 22.41 7.37
N LEU A 346 -4.68 23.04 7.86
CA LEU A 346 -6.03 22.44 7.86
C LEU A 346 -6.54 22.14 6.45
N LEU A 347 -6.30 23.03 5.48
CA LEU A 347 -6.65 22.80 4.07
C LEU A 347 -5.83 21.66 3.46
N GLU A 348 -4.55 21.54 3.81
CA GLU A 348 -3.72 20.40 3.39
C GLU A 348 -4.22 19.09 3.99
N GLU A 349 -4.56 19.08 5.28
CA GLU A 349 -5.10 17.92 5.97
C GLU A 349 -6.48 17.48 5.47
N LEU A 350 -7.25 18.41 4.89
CA LEU A 350 -8.52 18.17 4.21
C LEU A 350 -8.34 17.63 2.78
N ASP A 351 -7.10 17.49 2.29
CA ASP A 351 -6.73 17.14 0.93
C ASP A 351 -7.20 18.20 -0.11
N VAL A 352 -7.12 19.50 0.22
CA VAL A 352 -7.36 20.62 -0.72
C VAL A 352 -6.02 21.04 -1.37
N PRO A 353 -5.84 20.88 -2.70
CA PRO A 353 -4.59 21.19 -3.39
C PRO A 353 -4.18 22.65 -3.24
N GLU A 354 -2.88 22.92 -3.04
CA GLU A 354 -2.36 24.30 -2.92
C GLU A 354 -2.73 25.19 -4.11
N GLY A 355 -2.71 24.64 -5.33
CA GLY A 355 -3.10 25.36 -6.54
C GLY A 355 -4.54 25.89 -6.50
N ASP A 356 -5.44 25.18 -5.82
CA ASP A 356 -6.87 25.51 -5.73
C ASP A 356 -7.19 26.45 -4.56
N ARG A 357 -6.19 26.78 -3.72
CA ARG A 357 -6.36 27.73 -2.59
C ARG A 357 -6.37 29.18 -3.06
N THR A 358 -5.81 29.46 -4.25
CA THR A 358 -5.74 30.81 -4.81
C THR A 358 -7.09 31.20 -5.39
N GLY A 359 -7.66 32.33 -4.94
CA GLY A 359 -9.00 32.74 -5.36
C GLY A 359 -10.10 31.81 -4.86
N LEU A 360 -9.82 31.04 -3.80
CA LEU A 360 -10.76 30.08 -3.22
C LEU A 360 -12.09 30.73 -2.83
N PHE A 361 -12.07 31.99 -2.37
CA PHE A 361 -13.30 32.75 -2.10
C PHE A 361 -14.22 32.81 -3.32
N ASP A 362 -13.67 33.19 -4.48
CA ASP A 362 -14.43 33.36 -5.73
C ASP A 362 -14.94 32.01 -6.28
N VAL A 363 -14.29 30.91 -5.91
CA VAL A 363 -14.73 29.55 -6.24
C VAL A 363 -15.89 29.10 -5.35
N LEU A 364 -15.90 29.53 -4.08
CA LEU A 364 -16.95 29.22 -3.12
C LEU A 364 -18.18 30.11 -3.30
N ASP A 365 -17.98 31.37 -3.70
CA ASP A 365 -19.02 32.41 -3.93
C ASP A 365 -19.72 32.19 -5.28
N ALA A 366 -20.47 31.09 -5.37
CA ALA A 366 -21.11 30.67 -6.62
C ALA A 366 -22.29 31.56 -7.02
N ASP A 367 -22.91 32.27 -6.06
CA ASP A 367 -24.02 33.19 -6.32
C ASP A 367 -23.53 34.62 -6.64
N GLY A 368 -22.25 34.92 -6.38
CA GLY A 368 -21.65 36.23 -6.61
C GLY A 368 -22.15 37.27 -5.61
N GLY A 369 -22.62 36.85 -4.44
CA GLY A 369 -23.11 37.71 -3.37
C GLY A 369 -22.00 38.53 -2.70
N GLY A 370 -20.73 38.18 -2.92
CA GLY A 370 -19.57 38.85 -2.31
C GLY A 370 -19.38 38.52 -0.83
N THR A 371 -20.14 37.54 -0.31
CA THR A 371 -20.06 37.04 1.06
C THR A 371 -20.31 35.54 1.07
N LEU A 372 -19.65 34.80 1.97
CA LEU A 372 -19.83 33.37 2.11
C LEU A 372 -20.59 33.00 3.38
N GLN A 373 -21.61 32.16 3.24
CA GLN A 373 -22.26 31.48 4.36
C GLN A 373 -21.52 30.19 4.76
N LEU A 374 -21.79 29.69 5.96
CA LEU A 374 -21.15 28.49 6.49
C LEU A 374 -21.39 27.24 5.64
N ASP A 375 -22.59 27.08 5.10
CA ASP A 375 -22.95 25.95 4.24
C ASP A 375 -22.26 26.01 2.88
N GLU A 376 -22.00 27.22 2.35
CA GLU A 376 -21.20 27.43 1.14
C GLU A 376 -19.73 27.08 1.38
N ILE A 377 -19.17 27.51 2.52
CA ILE A 377 -17.80 27.17 2.92
C ILE A 377 -17.67 25.66 3.10
N ILE A 378 -18.51 25.05 3.93
CA ILE A 378 -18.45 23.61 4.21
C ILE A 378 -18.70 22.81 2.93
N GLY A 379 -19.78 23.14 2.20
CA GLY A 379 -20.19 22.43 1.00
C GLY A 379 -19.18 22.56 -0.14
N GLY A 380 -18.60 23.75 -0.30
CA GLY A 380 -17.59 24.01 -1.32
C GLY A 380 -16.24 23.37 -0.98
N ILE A 381 -15.76 23.49 0.26
CA ILE A 381 -14.52 22.83 0.68
C ILE A 381 -14.64 21.32 0.54
N VAL A 382 -15.75 20.70 0.95
CA VAL A 382 -15.97 19.26 0.79
C VAL A 382 -15.94 18.83 -0.68
N LYS A 383 -16.43 19.65 -1.60
CA LYS A 383 -16.41 19.38 -3.05
C LYS A 383 -15.04 19.59 -3.69
N LEU A 384 -14.20 20.45 -3.12
CA LEU A 384 -12.84 20.75 -3.61
C LEU A 384 -11.79 19.74 -3.13
N ARG A 385 -12.19 18.70 -2.37
CA ARG A 385 -11.25 17.71 -1.83
C ARG A 385 -10.80 16.72 -2.92
N GLY A 386 -9.50 16.53 -2.97
CA GLY A 386 -8.82 15.57 -3.83
C GLY A 386 -8.75 15.97 -5.31
N ASP A 387 -8.17 15.08 -6.12
CA ASP A 387 -7.86 15.42 -7.51
C ASP A 387 -9.12 15.39 -8.41
N PRO A 388 -9.24 16.35 -9.36
CA PRO A 388 -10.32 16.34 -10.34
C PRO A 388 -10.23 15.10 -11.23
N ARG A 389 -11.36 14.40 -11.41
CA ARG A 389 -11.41 13.20 -12.24
C ARG A 389 -11.88 13.54 -13.64
N ARG A 390 -11.41 12.77 -14.62
CA ARG A 390 -11.90 12.88 -16.02
C ARG A 390 -13.43 12.73 -16.12
N SER A 391 -14.05 11.95 -15.22
CA SER A 391 -15.50 11.81 -15.14
C SER A 391 -16.21 13.12 -14.83
N ASP A 392 -15.60 13.97 -14.01
CA ASP A 392 -16.23 15.20 -13.50
C ASP A 392 -16.27 16.23 -14.63
N VAL A 393 -15.17 16.36 -15.38
CA VAL A 393 -15.08 17.19 -16.59
C VAL A 393 -16.06 16.72 -17.66
N VAL A 394 -16.15 15.42 -17.91
CA VAL A 394 -17.10 14.85 -18.88
C VAL A 394 -18.55 15.10 -18.45
N HIS A 395 -18.85 14.96 -17.16
CA HIS A 395 -20.18 15.24 -16.60
C HIS A 395 -20.57 16.71 -16.80
N VAL A 396 -19.68 17.65 -16.45
CA VAL A 396 -19.91 19.09 -16.69
C VAL A 396 -20.15 19.35 -18.17
N GLY A 397 -19.34 18.78 -19.07
CA GLY A 397 -19.53 18.92 -20.51
C GLY A 397 -20.88 18.40 -21.02
N LEU A 398 -21.38 17.29 -20.47
CA LEU A 398 -22.71 16.75 -20.78
C LEU A 398 -23.82 17.66 -20.25
N VAL A 399 -23.71 18.16 -19.02
CA VAL A 399 -24.67 19.10 -18.43
C VAL A 399 -24.72 20.40 -19.24
N CYS A 400 -23.57 20.94 -19.65
CA CYS A 400 -23.51 22.13 -20.50
C CYS A 400 -24.23 21.93 -21.85
N ARG A 401 -24.10 20.76 -22.49
CA ARG A 401 -24.85 20.45 -23.72
C ARG A 401 -26.35 20.42 -23.49
N ILE A 402 -26.80 19.79 -22.40
CA ILE A 402 -28.23 19.76 -22.03
C ILE A 402 -28.75 21.18 -21.80
N LEU A 403 -27.99 22.01 -21.08
CA LEU A 403 -28.32 23.41 -20.86
C LEU A 403 -28.39 24.19 -22.18
N GLN A 404 -27.44 23.99 -23.10
CA GLN A 404 -27.48 24.62 -24.43
C GLN A 404 -28.75 24.23 -25.20
N GLU A 405 -29.16 22.96 -25.16
CA GLU A 405 -30.40 22.50 -25.80
C GLU A 405 -31.67 23.06 -25.14
N GLN A 406 -31.67 23.23 -23.81
CA GLN A 406 -32.79 23.86 -23.10
C GLN A 406 -32.88 25.35 -23.41
N VAL A 407 -31.75 26.07 -23.40
CA VAL A 407 -31.69 27.48 -23.76
C VAL A 407 -32.12 27.71 -25.21
N ALA A 408 -31.69 26.85 -26.15
CA ALA A 408 -32.15 26.90 -27.54
C ALA A 408 -33.68 26.73 -27.66
N ARG A 409 -34.26 25.76 -26.92
CA ARG A 409 -35.72 25.55 -26.89
C ARG A 409 -36.48 26.73 -26.30
N ILE A 410 -35.94 27.36 -25.24
CA ILE A 410 -36.51 28.59 -24.69
C ILE A 410 -36.48 29.70 -25.73
N GLY A 411 -35.37 29.87 -26.45
CA GLY A 411 -35.25 30.82 -27.55
C GLY A 411 -36.31 30.59 -28.64
N GLU A 412 -36.49 29.35 -29.10
CA GLU A 412 -37.51 29.00 -30.09
C GLU A 412 -38.94 29.29 -29.60
N SER A 413 -39.24 29.01 -28.32
CA SER A 413 -40.54 29.28 -27.69
C SER A 413 -40.83 30.78 -27.58
N ILE A 414 -39.82 31.58 -27.21
CA ILE A 414 -39.92 33.04 -27.16
C ILE A 414 -40.16 33.58 -28.57
N ASP A 415 -39.41 33.14 -29.57
CA ASP A 415 -39.58 33.56 -30.96
C ASP A 415 -40.96 33.19 -31.53
N ALA A 416 -41.52 32.06 -31.12
CA ALA A 416 -42.88 31.66 -31.47
C ALA A 416 -43.93 32.59 -30.82
N HIS A 417 -43.79 32.91 -29.54
CA HIS A 417 -44.70 33.83 -28.84
C HIS A 417 -44.61 35.26 -29.38
N VAL A 418 -43.40 35.76 -29.67
CA VAL A 418 -43.20 37.10 -30.25
C VAL A 418 -43.85 37.19 -31.62
N ARG A 419 -43.72 36.16 -32.47
CA ARG A 419 -44.41 36.09 -33.77
C ARG A 419 -45.93 36.06 -33.62
N GLY A 420 -46.46 35.23 -32.72
CA GLY A 420 -47.90 35.19 -32.44
C GLY A 420 -48.45 36.53 -31.96
N LEU A 421 -47.74 37.21 -31.06
CA LEU A 421 -48.14 38.53 -30.57
C LEU A 421 -48.13 39.59 -31.69
N LYS A 422 -47.16 39.50 -32.61
CA LYS A 422 -47.08 40.39 -33.77
C LYS A 422 -48.25 40.16 -34.72
N ASP A 423 -48.55 38.90 -35.04
CA ASP A 423 -49.68 38.55 -35.91
C ASP A 423 -51.02 39.03 -35.32
N ASP A 424 -51.17 38.96 -33.99
CA ASP A 424 -52.38 39.44 -33.30
C ASP A 424 -52.46 40.97 -33.24
N LEU A 425 -51.32 41.67 -33.11
CA LEU A 425 -51.24 43.14 -33.23
C LEU A 425 -51.59 43.62 -34.65
N GLU A 426 -51.15 42.90 -35.68
CA GLU A 426 -51.49 43.18 -37.08
C GLU A 426 -53.01 43.04 -37.33
N LYS A 427 -53.63 41.97 -36.79
CA LYS A 427 -55.10 41.77 -36.88
C LYS A 427 -55.91 42.86 -36.19
N LEU A 428 -55.37 43.48 -35.14
CA LEU A 428 -56.02 44.59 -34.41
C LEU A 428 -55.84 45.96 -35.09
N GLY A 429 -55.13 46.03 -36.21
CA GLY A 429 -54.91 47.28 -36.96
C GLY A 429 -54.00 48.29 -36.25
N LEU A 430 -53.22 47.83 -35.26
CA LEU A 430 -52.29 48.66 -34.46
C LEU A 430 -50.88 48.72 -35.05
N ASP A 431 -50.60 48.04 -36.17
CA ASP A 431 -49.29 48.02 -36.82
C ASP A 431 -49.01 49.28 -37.64
N ARG A 432 -48.90 50.43 -36.96
CA ARG A 432 -48.29 51.63 -37.54
C ARG A 432 -46.91 51.85 -36.91
N GLY A 433 -45.90 51.13 -37.41
CA GLY A 433 -44.52 51.63 -37.41
C GLY A 433 -43.46 50.84 -36.64
N ILE A 434 -43.57 49.53 -36.47
CA ILE A 434 -42.48 48.74 -35.86
C ILE A 434 -41.52 48.25 -36.96
N PRO A 435 -40.24 48.67 -36.96
CA PRO A 435 -39.26 48.19 -37.95
C PRO A 435 -38.99 46.69 -37.77
N PRO A 436 -38.64 45.96 -38.84
CA PRO A 436 -38.45 44.52 -38.79
C PRO A 436 -37.30 44.15 -37.83
N ALA A 437 -37.58 43.24 -36.90
CA ALA A 437 -36.60 42.69 -35.98
C ALA A 437 -35.47 42.03 -36.78
N GLY A 438 -34.24 42.53 -36.58
CA GLY A 438 -33.04 41.90 -37.12
C GLY A 438 -32.95 40.46 -36.62
N ALA A 439 -32.82 39.52 -37.55
CA ALA A 439 -32.63 38.12 -37.25
C ALA A 439 -31.42 37.94 -36.31
N ILE A 440 -31.68 37.50 -35.08
CA ILE A 440 -30.63 37.03 -34.19
C ILE A 440 -30.20 35.67 -34.75
N VAL A 441 -29.20 35.69 -35.62
CA VAL A 441 -28.52 34.49 -36.09
C VAL A 441 -27.70 33.96 -34.91
N VAL A 442 -28.25 32.97 -34.20
CA VAL A 442 -27.47 32.15 -33.27
C VAL A 442 -26.56 31.27 -34.13
N GLN A 443 -25.35 31.77 -34.39
CA GLN A 443 -24.33 31.05 -35.13
C GLN A 443 -23.85 29.88 -34.26
N ARG A 444 -24.22 28.65 -34.64
CA ARG A 444 -23.68 27.42 -34.04
C ARG A 444 -22.16 27.44 -34.17
N MET A 445 -21.46 27.45 -33.04
CA MET A 445 -20.04 27.10 -32.92
C MET A 445 -19.89 25.62 -32.57
#